data_AF-A0A094EUQ1-F1
#
_entry.id   AF-A0A094EUQ1-F1
#
_cell.length_a   1.000
_cell.length_b   1.000
_cell.length_c   1.000
_cell.angle_alpha   90.00
_cell.angle_beta   90.00
_cell.angle_gamma   90.00
#
_symmetry.space_group_name_H-M   'P 1'
#
loop_
_entity.id
_entity.type
_entity.pdbx_description
1 polymer ?
#
loop_
_entity_poly.entity_id
_entity_poly.type
_entity_poly.pdbx_seq_one_letter_code
_entity_poly.pdbx_strand_id
1 'polypeptide(L)'
;MQDASRESAPANRAPQTERQDEKHQKASTVIYDITNVCLDTFEELVLSADAHYFWDQEQEHSLLSDAPSSEEPPHDITGLRNSFAFWIDYTGALAPDRASLDDRLHSNDDIQEMTVELLEMVEKNLSRLQQNMDENGTFLNADSQHWLSAIDSALDRLNFLANAIRQDSATRYEQTMLNFVTDEDEVFHAIVISYVKLKCPNAKPSLREHMGDSISSRRRAILL
;
A
#
# COMPACT_ATOMS: atom_id res chain seq x y z
N MET A 1 49.53 -51.22 13.74
CA MET A 1 49.51 -51.21 12.26
C MET A 1 48.16 -51.74 11.83
N GLN A 2 47.54 -51.03 10.87
CA GLN A 2 46.38 -51.41 10.03
C GLN A 2 45.01 -51.36 10.72
N ASP A 3 44.17 -50.36 10.38
CA ASP A 3 43.28 -50.27 9.19
C ASP A 3 42.06 -51.20 9.35
N ALA A 4 40.85 -50.92 8.93
CA ALA A 4 40.12 -49.76 8.41
C ALA A 4 38.65 -50.25 8.23
N SER A 5 37.72 -49.34 7.98
CA SER A 5 36.38 -49.59 7.41
C SER A 5 35.35 -50.17 8.40
N ARG A 6 34.38 -49.42 8.95
CA ARG A 6 33.47 -48.40 8.37
C ARG A 6 32.65 -48.97 7.22
N GLU A 7 31.42 -49.36 7.49
CA GLU A 7 30.32 -49.12 6.55
C GLU A 7 29.02 -48.82 7.28
N SER A 8 28.47 -47.69 6.87
CA SER A 8 27.38 -46.93 7.47
C SER A 8 26.10 -47.27 6.72
N ALA A 9 25.00 -47.52 7.43
CA ALA A 9 23.67 -47.37 6.86
C ALA A 9 23.10 -46.02 7.35
N PRO A 10 22.81 -45.05 6.46
CA PRO A 10 22.25 -43.79 6.90
C PRO A 10 20.76 -43.93 7.19
N ALA A 11 20.37 -43.33 8.31
CA ALA A 11 19.01 -43.12 8.73
C ALA A 11 18.24 -42.34 7.65
N ASN A 12 17.12 -42.92 7.22
CA ASN A 12 16.13 -42.28 6.40
C ASN A 12 15.37 -41.27 7.29
N ARG A 13 15.71 -39.98 7.21
CA ARG A 13 14.97 -38.92 7.91
C ARG A 13 14.79 -37.70 7.00
N ALA A 14 13.51 -37.35 6.85
CA ALA A 14 12.92 -36.10 6.37
C ALA A 14 12.70 -35.92 4.85
N PRO A 15 11.42 -35.93 4.45
CA PRO A 15 10.87 -34.94 3.53
C PRO A 15 9.58 -34.35 4.15
N GLN A 16 9.70 -33.57 5.22
CA GLN A 16 8.54 -32.90 5.83
C GLN A 16 8.75 -31.40 6.08
N THR A 17 9.98 -30.89 6.05
CA THR A 17 10.26 -29.48 6.33
C THR A 17 10.01 -28.57 5.11
N GLU A 18 10.30 -29.03 3.89
CA GLU A 18 10.14 -28.20 2.67
C GLU A 18 8.67 -27.92 2.28
N ARG A 19 7.73 -28.82 2.60
CA ARG A 19 6.31 -28.63 2.24
C ARG A 19 5.55 -27.63 3.11
N GLN A 20 6.07 -27.29 4.29
CA GLN A 20 5.43 -26.31 5.17
C GLN A 20 5.87 -24.88 4.85
N ASP A 21 7.15 -24.71 4.48
CA ASP A 21 7.69 -23.43 4.01
C ASP A 21 7.05 -22.99 2.68
N GLU A 22 6.86 -23.91 1.73
CA GLU A 22 6.15 -23.59 0.47
C GLU A 22 4.68 -23.19 0.66
N LYS A 23 4.00 -23.73 1.69
CA LYS A 23 2.60 -23.36 1.99
C LYS A 23 2.48 -22.03 2.72
N HIS A 24 3.44 -21.68 3.57
CA HIS A 24 3.47 -20.35 4.21
C HIS A 24 3.89 -19.27 3.21
N GLN A 25 4.84 -19.55 2.33
CA GLN A 25 5.27 -18.62 1.29
C GLN A 25 4.13 -18.30 0.30
N LYS A 26 3.33 -19.31 -0.09
CA LYS A 26 2.23 -19.15 -1.05
C LYS A 26 0.99 -18.45 -0.49
N ALA A 27 0.85 -18.37 0.83
CA ALA A 27 -0.22 -17.61 1.49
C ALA A 27 0.15 -16.13 1.73
N SER A 28 1.44 -15.80 1.61
CA SER A 28 1.98 -14.48 1.95
C SER A 28 2.17 -13.56 0.74
N THR A 29 1.60 -13.88 -0.42
CA THR A 29 1.73 -13.08 -1.66
C THR A 29 0.37 -12.77 -2.30
N VAL A 30 -0.74 -12.97 -1.58
CA VAL A 30 -2.09 -12.85 -2.17
C VAL A 30 -2.36 -11.43 -2.66
N ILE A 31 -2.00 -10.41 -1.87
CA ILE A 31 -2.16 -9.01 -2.29
C ILE A 31 -1.27 -8.73 -3.49
N TYR A 32 -0.01 -9.15 -3.45
CA TYR A 32 0.94 -9.02 -4.57
C TYR A 32 0.39 -9.63 -5.87
N ASP A 33 -0.10 -10.86 -5.80
CA ASP A 33 -0.58 -11.62 -6.95
C ASP A 33 -1.82 -10.95 -7.58
N ILE A 34 -2.84 -10.63 -6.78
CA ILE A 34 -4.06 -9.96 -7.29
C ILE A 34 -3.73 -8.56 -7.82
N THR A 35 -2.81 -7.84 -7.17
CA THR A 35 -2.39 -6.50 -7.60
C THR A 35 -1.76 -6.53 -8.99
N ASN A 36 -0.90 -7.52 -9.27
CA ASN A 36 -0.32 -7.68 -10.61
C ASN A 36 -1.39 -7.98 -11.65
N VAL A 37 -2.33 -8.90 -11.36
CA VAL A 37 -3.43 -9.23 -12.29
C VAL A 37 -4.28 -8.00 -12.60
N CYS A 38 -4.64 -7.22 -11.59
CA CYS A 38 -5.36 -5.97 -11.78
C CYS A 38 -4.57 -4.98 -12.64
N LEU A 39 -3.27 -4.81 -12.37
CA LEU A 39 -2.41 -3.90 -13.11
C LEU A 39 -2.30 -4.29 -14.59
N ASP A 40 -2.02 -5.57 -14.87
CA ASP A 40 -1.96 -6.09 -16.24
C ASP A 40 -3.28 -5.88 -16.99
N THR A 41 -4.42 -6.15 -16.32
CA THR A 41 -5.75 -5.95 -16.90
C THR A 41 -6.03 -4.46 -17.18
N PHE A 42 -5.61 -3.56 -16.29
CA PHE A 42 -5.70 -2.12 -16.53
C PHE A 42 -4.88 -1.68 -17.74
N GLU A 43 -3.64 -2.15 -17.86
CA GLU A 43 -2.78 -1.82 -19.02
C GLU A 43 -3.41 -2.30 -20.33
N GLU A 44 -3.93 -3.52 -20.35
CA GLU A 44 -4.61 -4.06 -21.53
C GLU A 44 -5.84 -3.21 -21.92
N LEU A 45 -6.68 -2.84 -20.94
CA LEU A 45 -7.87 -2.03 -21.17
C LEU A 45 -7.55 -0.61 -21.64
N VAL A 46 -6.53 0.04 -21.05
CA VAL A 46 -6.10 1.38 -21.46
C VAL A 46 -5.52 1.35 -22.87
N LEU A 47 -4.67 0.36 -23.19
CA LEU A 47 -4.13 0.19 -24.54
C LEU A 47 -5.22 -0.02 -25.58
N SER A 48 -6.27 -0.79 -25.25
CA SER A 48 -7.42 -0.94 -26.14
C SER A 48 -8.21 0.36 -26.33
N ALA A 49 -8.44 1.13 -25.27
CA ALA A 49 -9.18 2.38 -25.34
C ALA A 49 -8.43 3.45 -26.17
N ASP A 50 -7.12 3.60 -25.93
CA ASP A 50 -6.28 4.56 -26.64
C ASP A 50 -6.13 4.22 -28.13
N ALA A 51 -6.06 2.93 -28.46
CA ALA A 51 -6.00 2.48 -29.85
C ALA A 51 -7.22 2.92 -30.66
N HIS A 52 -8.40 3.04 -30.03
CA HIS A 52 -9.64 3.45 -30.71
C HIS A 52 -9.78 4.98 -30.85
N TYR A 53 -9.36 5.76 -29.85
CA TYR A 53 -9.30 7.24 -29.99
C TYR A 53 -8.42 7.70 -31.16
N PHE A 54 -7.39 6.92 -31.50
CA PHE A 54 -6.50 7.20 -32.62
C PHE A 54 -7.20 7.08 -34.00
N TRP A 55 -8.21 6.22 -34.15
CA TRP A 55 -8.92 6.02 -35.42
C TRP A 55 -10.12 6.97 -35.61
N ASP A 56 -10.75 7.44 -34.53
CA ASP A 56 -11.87 8.37 -34.59
C ASP A 56 -11.45 9.85 -34.74
N GLN A 57 -10.19 10.18 -34.42
CA GLN A 57 -9.69 11.56 -34.51
C GLN A 57 -9.52 12.08 -35.96
N GLU A 58 -9.61 11.21 -36.98
CA GLU A 58 -9.68 11.64 -38.38
C GLU A 58 -11.09 12.01 -38.87
N GLN A 59 -12.16 11.83 -38.06
CA GLN A 59 -13.55 12.06 -38.53
C GLN A 59 -14.38 13.15 -37.81
N GLU A 60 -13.97 13.69 -36.66
CA GLU A 60 -14.81 14.68 -35.94
C GLU A 60 -14.22 16.10 -35.90
N HIS A 61 -14.31 16.77 -37.04
CA HIS A 61 -14.49 18.23 -37.09
C HIS A 61 -15.91 18.54 -37.56
N SER A 62 -16.94 18.08 -36.86
CA SER A 62 -18.29 18.60 -37.08
C SER A 62 -19.26 18.31 -35.93
N LEU A 63 -19.79 19.40 -35.37
CA LEU A 63 -21.02 19.53 -34.56
C LEU A 63 -20.86 19.63 -33.04
N LEU A 64 -20.63 20.87 -32.60
CA LEU A 64 -21.15 21.42 -31.35
C LEU A 64 -22.65 21.10 -31.20
N SER A 65 -23.05 20.56 -30.05
CA SER A 65 -24.40 20.72 -29.54
C SER A 65 -24.39 20.91 -28.02
N ASP A 66 -24.92 22.06 -27.61
CA ASP A 66 -25.21 22.46 -26.24
C ASP A 66 -26.34 21.59 -25.65
N ALA A 67 -26.08 20.96 -24.50
CA ALA A 67 -27.09 20.67 -23.48
C ALA A 67 -26.40 20.57 -22.10
N PRO A 68 -26.93 21.22 -21.03
CA PRO A 68 -26.42 21.03 -19.69
C PRO A 68 -27.16 19.85 -19.05
N SER A 69 -26.69 18.62 -19.26
CA SER A 69 -27.01 17.52 -18.34
C SER A 69 -26.07 17.63 -17.15
N SER A 70 -26.65 17.64 -15.95
CA SER A 70 -25.93 17.41 -14.69
C SER A 70 -25.55 15.93 -14.61
N GLU A 71 -24.81 15.44 -15.59
CA GLU A 71 -24.23 14.10 -15.60
C GLU A 71 -22.80 14.24 -15.06
N GLU A 72 -22.55 13.54 -13.97
CA GLU A 72 -21.21 13.31 -13.47
C GLU A 72 -20.37 12.78 -14.66
N PRO A 73 -19.18 13.34 -14.91
CA PRO A 73 -18.40 12.97 -16.08
C PRO A 73 -18.20 11.45 -16.10
N PRO A 74 -18.33 10.80 -17.27
CA PRO A 74 -18.17 9.35 -17.37
C PRO A 74 -16.83 8.94 -16.76
N HIS A 75 -16.86 7.85 -16.00
CA HIS A 75 -15.67 7.39 -15.29
C HIS A 75 -14.61 7.00 -16.32
N ASP A 76 -13.43 7.58 -16.19
CA ASP A 76 -12.32 7.37 -17.11
C ASP A 76 -11.45 6.21 -16.62
N ILE A 77 -11.33 5.16 -17.44
CA ILE A 77 -10.50 3.99 -17.15
C ILE A 77 -9.03 4.39 -16.93
N THR A 78 -8.54 5.40 -17.64
CA THR A 78 -7.16 5.89 -17.51
C THR A 78 -6.95 6.59 -16.17
N GLY A 79 -7.94 7.36 -15.72
CA GLY A 79 -7.99 7.93 -14.37
C GLY A 79 -7.93 6.85 -13.29
N LEU A 80 -8.74 5.79 -13.41
CA LEU A 80 -8.76 4.69 -12.45
C LEU A 80 -7.45 3.90 -12.44
N ARG A 81 -6.87 3.62 -13.61
CA ARG A 81 -5.54 2.99 -13.74
C ARG A 81 -4.48 3.81 -13.01
N ASN A 82 -4.49 5.13 -13.16
CA ASN A 82 -3.52 6.02 -12.49
C ASN A 82 -3.72 6.07 -10.97
N SER A 83 -4.98 6.09 -10.53
CA SER A 83 -5.31 6.00 -9.09
C SER A 83 -4.82 4.68 -8.49
N PHE A 84 -5.01 3.57 -9.19
CA PHE A 84 -4.53 2.26 -8.76
C PHE A 84 -2.99 2.19 -8.73
N ALA A 85 -2.31 2.69 -9.77
CA ALA A 85 -0.85 2.78 -9.78
C ALA A 85 -0.30 3.62 -8.61
N PHE A 86 -0.95 4.75 -8.31
CA PHE A 86 -0.60 5.55 -7.14
C PHE A 86 -0.78 4.77 -5.83
N TRP A 87 -1.87 4.03 -5.70
CA TRP A 87 -2.10 3.18 -4.53
C TRP A 87 -1.01 2.10 -4.39
N ILE A 88 -0.60 1.46 -5.49
CA ILE A 88 0.49 0.48 -5.50
C ILE A 88 1.79 1.11 -4.99
N ASP A 89 2.17 2.27 -5.53
CA ASP A 89 3.39 2.96 -5.14
C ASP A 89 3.35 3.44 -3.68
N TYR A 90 2.19 3.95 -3.27
CA TYR A 90 1.97 4.48 -1.92
C TYR A 90 2.02 3.40 -0.85
N THR A 91 1.48 2.22 -1.17
CA THR A 91 1.42 1.08 -0.25
C THR A 91 2.61 0.14 -0.37
N GLY A 92 3.35 0.17 -1.48
CA GLY A 92 4.37 -0.84 -1.77
C GLY A 92 3.78 -2.23 -2.00
N ALA A 93 2.55 -2.32 -2.54
CA ALA A 93 1.89 -3.60 -2.79
C ALA A 93 2.73 -4.55 -3.65
N LEU A 94 3.47 -4.00 -4.62
CA LEU A 94 4.39 -4.75 -5.50
C LEU A 94 5.87 -4.67 -5.07
N ALA A 95 6.15 -4.26 -3.83
CA ALA A 95 7.52 -4.23 -3.34
C ALA A 95 8.08 -5.65 -3.15
N PRO A 96 9.42 -5.82 -3.19
CA PRO A 96 10.06 -7.12 -2.98
C PRO A 96 9.74 -7.72 -1.60
N ASP A 97 9.97 -9.03 -1.47
CA ASP A 97 9.81 -9.79 -0.23
C ASP A 97 10.36 -9.03 0.99
N ARG A 98 9.60 -9.05 2.09
CA ARG A 98 9.79 -8.31 3.36
C ARG A 98 9.47 -6.82 3.32
N ALA A 99 9.33 -6.22 2.14
CA ALA A 99 8.86 -4.85 1.97
C ALA A 99 7.46 -4.77 1.36
N SER A 100 6.94 -5.89 0.84
CA SER A 100 5.60 -6.04 0.28
C SER A 100 4.51 -5.65 1.29
N LEU A 101 3.33 -5.30 0.77
CA LEU A 101 2.18 -5.01 1.63
C LEU A 101 1.72 -6.28 2.39
N ASP A 102 1.80 -7.46 1.77
CA ASP A 102 1.50 -8.73 2.42
C ASP A 102 2.35 -8.93 3.69
N ASP A 103 3.67 -8.77 3.58
CA ASP A 103 4.58 -8.92 4.72
C ASP A 103 4.32 -7.87 5.81
N ARG A 104 3.93 -6.66 5.43
CA ARG A 104 3.62 -5.60 6.39
C ARG A 104 2.29 -5.84 7.11
N LEU A 105 1.35 -6.53 6.48
CA LEU A 105 0.04 -6.84 7.04
C LEU A 105 -0.05 -8.22 7.69
N HIS A 106 1.01 -9.04 7.67
CA HIS A 106 1.05 -10.39 8.25
C HIS A 106 0.64 -10.51 9.74
N SER A 107 0.60 -9.40 10.48
CA SER A 107 0.18 -9.35 11.88
C SER A 107 -1.22 -8.72 12.08
N ASN A 108 -1.85 -8.24 10.99
CA ASN A 108 -3.13 -7.54 10.99
C ASN A 108 -4.08 -8.21 9.99
N ASP A 109 -4.48 -9.45 10.29
CA ASP A 109 -5.28 -10.32 9.43
C ASP A 109 -6.57 -9.63 8.93
N ASP A 110 -7.27 -8.89 9.79
CA ASP A 110 -8.51 -8.17 9.42
C ASP A 110 -8.27 -7.15 8.29
N ILE A 111 -7.17 -6.39 8.36
CA ILE A 111 -6.84 -5.37 7.36
C ILE A 111 -6.36 -6.05 6.08
N GLN A 112 -5.62 -7.15 6.20
CA GLN A 112 -5.19 -7.97 5.07
C GLN A 112 -6.41 -8.52 4.32
N GLU A 113 -7.38 -9.12 5.04
CA GLU A 113 -8.62 -9.64 4.48
C GLU A 113 -9.40 -8.55 3.75
N MET A 114 -9.65 -7.39 4.39
CA MET A 114 -10.34 -6.27 3.74
C MET A 114 -9.61 -5.77 2.49
N THR A 115 -8.28 -5.74 2.51
CA THR A 115 -7.48 -5.32 1.34
C THR A 115 -7.64 -6.32 0.20
N VAL A 116 -7.56 -7.62 0.49
CA VAL A 116 -7.77 -8.69 -0.49
C VAL A 116 -9.18 -8.63 -1.07
N GLU A 117 -10.22 -8.50 -0.24
CA GLU A 117 -11.61 -8.40 -0.70
C GLU A 117 -11.84 -7.22 -1.66
N LEU A 118 -11.25 -6.07 -1.36
CA LEU A 118 -11.35 -4.90 -2.22
C LEU A 118 -10.58 -5.09 -3.53
N LEU A 119 -9.39 -5.69 -3.50
CA LEU A 119 -8.62 -6.01 -4.71
C LEU A 119 -9.33 -7.02 -5.59
N GLU A 120 -9.92 -8.07 -5.02
CA GLU A 120 -10.75 -9.02 -5.76
C GLU A 120 -11.99 -8.34 -6.37
N MET A 121 -12.56 -7.34 -5.69
CA MET A 121 -13.67 -6.57 -6.24
C MET A 121 -13.22 -5.75 -7.47
N VAL A 122 -12.04 -5.14 -7.40
CA VAL A 122 -11.43 -4.45 -8.55
C VAL A 122 -11.20 -5.45 -9.69
N GLU A 123 -10.53 -6.57 -9.42
CA GLU A 123 -10.24 -7.63 -10.41
C GLU A 123 -11.50 -8.14 -11.11
N LYS A 124 -12.55 -8.47 -10.34
CA LYS A 124 -13.81 -9.00 -10.88
C LYS A 124 -14.50 -7.99 -11.78
N ASN A 125 -14.47 -6.70 -11.43
CA ASN A 125 -15.08 -5.65 -12.26
C ASN A 125 -14.24 -5.33 -13.49
N LEU A 126 -12.91 -5.34 -13.39
CA LEU A 126 -12.01 -5.22 -14.55
C LEU A 126 -12.20 -6.37 -15.54
N SER A 127 -12.29 -7.60 -15.03
CA SER A 127 -12.56 -8.77 -15.87
C SER A 127 -13.90 -8.67 -16.60
N ARG A 128 -14.92 -8.10 -15.94
CA ARG A 128 -16.24 -7.85 -16.58
C ARG A 128 -16.13 -6.77 -17.65
N LEU A 129 -15.39 -5.69 -17.40
CA LEU A 129 -15.13 -4.66 -18.40
C LEU A 129 -14.43 -5.24 -19.63
N GLN A 130 -13.41 -6.07 -19.42
CA GLN A 130 -12.67 -6.72 -20.50
C GLN A 130 -13.56 -7.66 -21.34
N GLN A 131 -14.44 -8.44 -20.69
CA GLN A 131 -15.34 -9.36 -21.38
C GLN A 131 -16.47 -8.65 -22.15
N ASN A 132 -16.83 -7.44 -21.74
CA ASN A 132 -17.93 -6.66 -22.32
C ASN A 132 -17.44 -5.41 -23.03
N MET A 133 -16.14 -5.38 -23.39
CA MET A 133 -15.59 -4.34 -24.23
C MET A 133 -16.34 -4.36 -25.56
N ASP A 134 -16.96 -3.23 -25.91
CA ASP A 134 -17.68 -3.12 -27.17
C ASP A 134 -16.70 -3.14 -28.36
N GLU A 135 -17.23 -3.31 -29.58
CA GLU A 135 -16.42 -3.33 -30.80
C GLU A 135 -15.64 -2.01 -31.02
N ASN A 136 -16.00 -0.94 -30.29
CA ASN A 136 -15.42 0.39 -30.39
C ASN A 136 -14.42 0.70 -29.26
N GLY A 137 -14.19 -0.21 -28.31
CA GLY A 137 -13.34 0.03 -27.14
C GLY A 137 -13.85 1.12 -26.21
N THR A 138 -15.14 1.48 -26.29
CA THR A 138 -15.75 2.54 -25.50
C THR A 138 -16.51 2.00 -24.28
N PHE A 139 -16.30 2.62 -23.11
CA PHE A 139 -16.96 2.20 -21.86
C PHE A 139 -18.22 3.01 -21.55
N LEU A 140 -18.93 3.49 -22.58
CA LEU A 140 -20.07 4.42 -22.40
C LEU A 140 -21.39 3.72 -22.06
N ASN A 141 -21.46 2.39 -22.19
CA ASN A 141 -22.66 1.65 -21.83
C ASN A 141 -22.89 1.64 -20.30
N ALA A 142 -24.16 1.52 -19.90
CA ALA A 142 -24.57 1.62 -18.49
C ALA A 142 -23.90 0.56 -17.59
N ASP A 143 -23.69 -0.65 -18.11
CA ASP A 143 -23.05 -1.73 -17.36
C ASP A 143 -21.56 -1.43 -17.12
N SER A 144 -20.86 -0.90 -18.14
CA SER A 144 -19.45 -0.50 -18.04
C SER A 144 -19.27 0.67 -17.07
N GLN A 145 -20.12 1.69 -17.15
CA GLN A 145 -20.10 2.80 -16.18
C GLN A 145 -20.41 2.32 -14.75
N HIS A 146 -21.31 1.36 -14.59
CA HIS A 146 -21.57 0.74 -13.29
C HIS A 146 -20.34 -0.01 -12.74
N TRP A 147 -19.61 -0.78 -13.56
CA TRP A 147 -18.39 -1.44 -13.12
C TRP A 147 -17.24 -0.46 -12.86
N LEU A 148 -17.10 0.59 -13.66
CA LEU A 148 -16.10 1.64 -13.43
C LEU A 148 -16.36 2.39 -12.11
N SER A 149 -17.61 2.72 -11.82
CA SER A 149 -18.01 3.32 -10.54
C SER A 149 -17.76 2.38 -9.35
N ALA A 150 -17.98 1.07 -9.53
CA ALA A 150 -17.67 0.07 -8.51
C ALA A 150 -16.16 -0.06 -8.27
N ILE A 151 -15.34 0.03 -9.32
CA ILE A 151 -13.88 0.07 -9.22
C ILE A 151 -13.44 1.33 -8.48
N ASP A 152 -13.94 2.50 -8.86
CA ASP A 152 -13.62 3.77 -8.21
C ASP A 152 -13.93 3.73 -6.71
N SER A 153 -15.12 3.27 -6.35
CA SER A 153 -15.53 3.07 -4.96
C SER A 153 -14.63 2.10 -4.18
N ALA A 154 -14.12 1.06 -4.83
CA ALA A 154 -13.18 0.13 -4.22
C ALA A 154 -11.79 0.75 -4.03
N LEU A 155 -11.31 1.52 -5.01
CA LEU A 155 -10.06 2.27 -4.93
C LEU A 155 -10.09 3.32 -3.82
N ASP A 156 -11.20 4.04 -3.66
CA ASP A 156 -11.38 4.98 -2.56
C ASP A 156 -11.25 4.31 -1.18
N ARG A 157 -11.82 3.12 -1.02
CA ARG A 157 -11.71 2.34 0.21
C ARG A 157 -10.29 1.82 0.43
N LEU A 158 -9.61 1.38 -0.64
CA LEU A 158 -8.21 0.98 -0.59
C LEU A 158 -7.30 2.15 -0.19
N ASN A 159 -7.56 3.35 -0.71
CA ASN A 159 -6.85 4.58 -0.32
C ASN A 159 -7.12 4.96 1.14
N PHE A 160 -8.36 4.82 1.60
CA PHE A 160 -8.71 5.03 3.01
C PHE A 160 -7.95 4.07 3.93
N LEU A 161 -7.93 2.77 3.61
CA LEU A 161 -7.18 1.76 4.39
C LEU A 161 -5.68 2.07 4.38
N ALA A 162 -5.11 2.41 3.22
CA ALA A 162 -3.70 2.76 3.10
C ALA A 162 -3.32 3.95 4.02
N ASN A 163 -4.19 4.96 4.09
CA ASN A 163 -4.00 6.10 4.98
C ASN A 163 -4.12 5.71 6.45
N ALA A 164 -5.12 4.90 6.82
CA ALA A 164 -5.30 4.41 8.18
C ALA A 164 -4.08 3.58 8.64
N ILE A 165 -3.59 2.66 7.81
CA ILE A 165 -2.40 1.83 8.10
C ILE A 165 -1.18 2.72 8.39
N ARG A 166 -0.94 3.76 7.57
CA ARG A 166 0.20 4.65 7.77
C ARG A 166 0.04 5.52 9.02
N GLN A 167 -1.15 6.02 9.28
CA GLN A 167 -1.42 6.86 10.45
C GLN A 167 -1.29 6.08 11.76
N ASP A 168 -1.80 4.85 11.80
CA ASP A 168 -1.65 3.96 12.95
C ASP A 168 -0.20 3.52 13.14
N SER A 169 0.54 3.28 12.05
CA SER A 169 1.97 2.98 12.11
C SER A 169 2.78 4.16 12.66
N ALA A 170 2.50 5.39 12.22
CA ALA A 170 3.16 6.60 12.71
C ALA A 170 2.84 6.84 14.20
N THR A 171 1.57 6.69 14.57
CA THR A 171 1.12 6.86 15.97
C THR A 171 1.74 5.79 16.88
N ARG A 172 1.80 4.53 16.42
CA ARG A 172 2.49 3.45 17.14
C ARG A 172 3.99 3.71 17.26
N TYR A 173 4.62 4.25 16.21
CA TYR A 173 6.03 4.60 16.25
C TYR A 173 6.31 5.72 17.26
N GLU A 174 5.49 6.78 17.28
CA GLU A 174 5.58 7.85 18.28
C GLU A 174 5.36 7.33 19.71
N GLN A 175 4.34 6.50 19.92
CA GLN A 175 4.10 5.87 21.23
C GLN A 175 5.24 4.94 21.65
N THR A 176 5.81 4.18 20.72
CA THR A 176 6.96 3.31 20.97
C THR A 176 8.19 4.14 21.35
N MET A 177 8.47 5.24 20.64
CA MET A 177 9.53 6.20 21.00
C MET A 177 9.32 6.83 22.38
N LEU A 178 8.06 7.10 22.78
CA LEU A 178 7.74 7.61 24.11
C LEU A 178 7.87 6.54 25.21
N ASN A 179 7.65 5.27 24.89
CA ASN A 179 7.72 4.17 25.85
C ASN A 179 9.16 3.70 26.13
N PHE A 180 10.10 3.92 25.21
CA PHE A 180 11.53 3.66 25.42
C PHE A 180 12.26 4.85 26.06
N VAL A 181 11.73 5.37 27.16
CA VAL A 181 12.47 6.31 28.00
C VAL A 181 13.45 5.51 28.84
N THR A 182 14.75 5.68 28.56
CA THR A 182 15.81 5.10 29.41
C THR A 182 16.08 5.99 30.61
N ASP A 183 16.60 5.43 31.71
CA ASP A 183 17.06 6.23 32.87
C ASP A 183 18.07 7.33 32.45
N GLU A 184 18.85 7.06 31.39
CA GLU A 184 19.78 8.03 30.82
C GLU A 184 19.05 9.20 30.14
N ASP A 185 17.91 8.96 29.51
CA ASP A 185 17.10 10.01 28.89
C ASP A 185 16.42 10.91 29.93
N GLU A 186 16.01 10.36 31.08
CA GLU A 186 15.48 11.15 32.18
C GLU A 186 16.56 12.07 32.78
N VAL A 187 17.76 11.54 33.00
CA VAL A 187 18.90 12.32 33.47
C VAL A 187 19.28 13.41 32.46
N PHE A 188 19.32 13.06 31.16
CA PHE A 188 19.59 14.02 30.11
C PHE A 188 18.53 15.13 30.06
N HIS A 189 17.25 14.78 30.16
CA HIS A 189 16.14 15.74 30.19
C HIS A 189 16.30 16.73 31.35
N ALA A 190 16.59 16.25 32.56
CA ALA A 190 16.82 17.10 33.72
C ALA A 190 18.01 18.06 33.53
N ILE A 191 19.09 17.60 32.89
CA ILE A 191 20.27 18.42 32.56
C ILE A 191 19.90 19.50 31.54
N VAL A 192 19.19 19.13 30.47
CA VAL A 192 18.77 20.07 29.42
C VAL A 192 17.81 21.11 29.96
N ILE A 193 16.83 20.73 30.77
CA ILE A 193 15.90 21.68 31.41
C ILE A 193 16.68 22.68 32.28
N SER A 194 17.66 22.19 33.05
CA SER A 194 18.54 23.05 33.86
C SER A 194 19.38 23.99 32.99
N TYR A 195 19.91 23.50 31.86
CA TYR A 195 20.67 24.29 30.91
C TYR A 195 19.81 25.39 30.24
N VAL A 196 18.59 25.06 29.82
CA VAL A 196 17.64 26.02 29.23
C VAL A 196 17.23 27.08 30.27
N LYS A 197 17.00 26.67 31.53
CA LYS A 197 16.73 27.62 32.63
C LYS A 197 17.90 28.59 32.85
N LEU A 198 19.14 28.12 32.74
CA LEU A 198 20.34 28.94 32.88
C LEU A 198 20.53 29.91 31.70
N LYS A 199 20.31 29.45 30.46
CA LYS A 199 20.53 30.23 29.24
C LYS A 199 19.39 31.19 28.92
N CYS A 200 18.16 30.85 29.30
CA CYS A 200 16.95 31.62 29.00
C CYS A 200 16.19 31.97 30.29
N PRO A 201 16.80 32.68 31.27
CA PRO A 201 16.19 32.89 32.58
C PRO A 201 14.88 33.70 32.51
N ASN A 202 14.76 34.59 31.53
CA ASN A 202 13.59 35.46 31.34
C ASN A 202 12.47 34.82 30.50
N ALA A 203 12.67 33.62 29.96
CA ALA A 203 11.65 32.93 29.19
C ALA A 203 10.52 32.42 30.11
N LYS A 204 9.28 32.39 29.59
CA LYS A 204 8.14 31.81 30.31
C LYS A 204 8.44 30.35 30.70
N PRO A 205 8.03 29.89 31.89
CA PRO A 205 8.30 28.52 32.34
C PRO A 205 7.89 27.44 31.32
N SER A 206 6.70 27.58 30.74
CA SER A 206 6.19 26.67 29.70
C SER A 206 7.06 26.62 28.45
N LEU A 207 7.65 27.75 28.04
CA LEU A 207 8.55 27.78 26.89
C LEU A 207 9.88 27.09 27.21
N ARG A 208 10.38 27.20 28.45
CA ARG A 208 11.61 26.52 28.87
C ARG A 208 11.43 25.01 28.95
N GLU A 209 10.29 24.56 29.46
CA GLU A 209 9.91 23.14 29.46
C GLU A 209 9.80 22.62 28.03
N HIS A 210 9.02 23.29 27.18
CA HIS A 210 8.87 22.90 25.78
C HIS A 210 10.21 22.85 25.02
N MET A 211 11.13 23.79 25.27
CA MET A 211 12.47 23.75 24.69
C MET A 211 13.27 22.55 25.17
N GLY A 212 13.20 22.22 26.47
CA GLY A 212 13.88 21.06 27.02
C GLY A 212 13.31 19.73 26.52
N ASP A 213 11.99 19.64 26.43
CA ASP A 213 11.27 18.50 25.84
C ASP A 213 11.69 18.32 24.38
N SER A 214 11.67 19.41 23.60
CA SER A 214 12.05 19.38 22.19
C SER A 214 13.50 18.93 21.96
N ILE A 215 14.45 19.39 22.78
CA ILE A 215 15.86 18.99 22.68
C ILE A 215 16.04 17.52 23.08
N SER A 216 15.38 17.09 24.16
CA SER A 216 15.47 15.71 24.66
C SER A 216 14.87 14.72 23.67
N SER A 217 13.71 15.03 23.09
CA SER A 217 13.09 14.21 22.05
C SER A 217 13.95 14.12 20.80
N ARG A 218 14.62 15.20 20.38
CA ARG A 218 15.56 15.16 19.24
C ARG A 218 16.79 14.29 19.51
N ARG A 219 17.37 14.34 20.71
CA ARG A 219 18.47 13.44 21.08
C ARG A 219 18.03 11.98 20.96
N ARG A 220 16.86 11.66 21.52
CA ARG A 220 16.30 10.30 21.48
C ARG A 220 16.14 9.78 20.05
N ALA A 221 15.65 10.64 19.15
CA ALA A 221 15.49 10.31 17.74
C ALA A 221 16.81 10.08 16.98
N ILE A 222 17.95 10.58 17.49
CA ILE A 222 19.28 10.36 16.86
C ILE A 222 19.97 9.10 17.40
N LEU A 223 19.61 8.68 18.63
CA LEU A 223 20.23 7.53 19.30
C LEU A 223 19.53 6.19 19.03
N LEU A 224 18.36 6.23 18.39
CA LEU A 224 17.63 5.07 17.86
C LEU A 224 17.96 4.88 16.37
#